data_AF-A0A1A0VM97-F1
#
_entry.id   AF-A0A1A0VM97-F1
#
_cell.length_a   1.000
_cell.length_b   1.000
_cell.length_c   1.000
_cell.angle_alpha   90.00
_cell.angle_beta   90.00
_cell.angle_gamma   90.00
#
_symmetry.space_group_name_H-M   'P 1'
#
loop_
_entity.id
_entity.type
_entity.pdbx_description
1 polymer ?
#
loop_
_entity_poly.entity_id
_entity_poly.type
_entity_poly.pdbx_seq_one_letter_code
_entity_poly.pdbx_strand_id
1 'polypeptide(L)'
;MRALIGGAGPDWQLRDVDVPSQLGAARVQVMAAGLNRADLYALDGTYTANSQSDGESTAGMEVAGVIEISSPLAPDMKAGTRVMGITAGAFADYALCDPRLLVPIPDGLSFEQAAALPVGLITEHDALVTQGGFTAGDTVLIVGGTSAIGLIGIQLAKALGAATVIATTTSDDKRPALTDAGADVTVNTTTDNLAEVVLAATDDNGVTITLDHIGGKLFAALPDATAVGGTIISIGRLAGADTSLNLDTVAFRRQRIIGTTFSIRTRTELADVVAALQPEVLPAVAAGTIAARLDGTYPPERAGEAAARLRDNAALGKTVLSFADAHTGPAPAPAPRANMFGSINQLGYVVRDIEASMQGFIDSGIGPWFYIKNIQPGNFRYHGEPSAMAMDVAVANSGDIQIELIAPVNDAPSMYRDFLAAGNEGLQHFAYWNDNYQDLYDRALAAGFTVGQEGEIGGPTGRFAYLQTEHHPGTVVEISDLGGTKKFVFDLIKAAAASWDGSEPIHHIDAALLSGDPAAMDAMKDALG
;
A
#
# COMPACT_ATOMS: atom_id res chain seq x y z
N MET A 1 -11.46 -10.99 -5.68
CA MET A 1 -11.93 -10.23 -4.48
C MET A 1 -13.05 -9.32 -4.90
N ARG A 2 -14.00 -9.05 -4.00
CA ARG A 2 -15.01 -8.02 -4.21
C ARG A 2 -14.37 -6.65 -4.05
N ALA A 3 -14.76 -5.71 -4.92
CA ALA A 3 -14.32 -4.32 -4.88
C ALA A 3 -15.43 -3.40 -5.39
N LEU A 4 -15.56 -2.21 -4.79
CA LEU A 4 -16.41 -1.14 -5.29
C LEU A 4 -15.63 -0.30 -6.30
N ILE A 5 -16.03 -0.38 -7.56
CA ILE A 5 -15.37 0.28 -8.69
C ILE A 5 -16.11 1.58 -9.04
N GLY A 6 -15.39 2.71 -9.00
CA GLY A 6 -15.83 4.02 -9.49
C GLY A 6 -15.45 4.25 -10.95
N GLY A 7 -15.97 5.31 -11.57
CA GLY A 7 -15.66 5.68 -12.96
C GLY A 7 -16.44 4.90 -14.04
N ALA A 8 -17.16 3.85 -13.65
CA ALA A 8 -17.96 3.00 -14.54
C ALA A 8 -19.40 3.49 -14.78
N GLY A 9 -19.82 4.55 -14.09
CA GLY A 9 -21.20 5.02 -14.03
C GLY A 9 -21.42 6.05 -12.91
N PRO A 10 -22.68 6.42 -12.61
CA PRO A 10 -23.00 7.45 -11.62
C PRO A 10 -22.81 7.01 -10.15
N ASP A 11 -22.71 5.70 -9.91
CA ASP A 11 -22.51 5.10 -8.60
C ASP A 11 -21.40 4.04 -8.66
N TRP A 12 -20.88 3.65 -7.50
CA TRP A 12 -19.95 2.52 -7.40
C TRP A 12 -20.61 1.21 -7.80
N GLN A 13 -19.87 0.37 -8.51
CA GLN A 13 -20.30 -0.97 -8.90
C GLN A 13 -19.49 -2.01 -8.13
N LEU A 14 -20.18 -2.89 -7.40
CA LEU A 14 -19.55 -4.04 -6.77
C LEU A 14 -19.19 -5.06 -7.86
N ARG A 15 -17.90 -5.39 -7.97
CA ARG A 15 -17.38 -6.34 -8.96
C ARG A 15 -16.37 -7.30 -8.34
N ASP A 16 -16.23 -8.47 -8.94
CA ASP A 16 -15.11 -9.36 -8.71
C ASP A 16 -13.92 -8.90 -9.57
N VAL A 17 -12.79 -8.67 -8.91
CA VAL A 17 -11.51 -8.29 -9.52
C VAL A 17 -10.37 -9.15 -8.97
N ASP A 18 -9.21 -9.14 -9.62
CA ASP A 18 -8.03 -9.84 -9.13
C ASP A 18 -7.55 -9.27 -7.79
N VAL A 19 -6.97 -10.13 -6.94
CA VAL A 19 -6.35 -9.68 -5.69
C VAL A 19 -5.08 -8.92 -6.04
N PRO A 20 -4.91 -7.66 -5.57
CA PRO A 20 -3.79 -6.84 -5.99
C PRO A 20 -2.49 -7.33 -5.34
N SER A 21 -1.38 -7.14 -6.06
CA SER A 21 -0.03 -7.41 -5.57
C SER A 21 0.93 -6.33 -6.08
N GLN A 22 1.80 -5.82 -5.22
CA GLN A 22 2.82 -4.85 -5.60
C GLN A 22 4.04 -4.97 -4.67
N LEU A 23 5.22 -4.93 -5.28
CA LEU A 23 6.49 -4.90 -4.58
C LEU A 23 6.55 -3.79 -3.53
N GLY A 24 6.94 -4.13 -2.30
CA GLY A 24 7.13 -3.15 -1.23
C GLY A 24 5.85 -2.59 -0.59
N ALA A 25 4.66 -2.89 -1.12
CA ALA A 25 3.40 -2.60 -0.46
C ALA A 25 3.08 -3.65 0.61
N ALA A 26 2.40 -3.24 1.69
CA ALA A 26 1.74 -4.18 2.58
C ALA A 26 0.36 -4.51 1.99
N ARG A 27 -0.04 -5.79 1.98
CA ARG A 27 -1.41 -6.16 1.61
C ARG A 27 -2.23 -6.39 2.87
N VAL A 28 -3.34 -5.67 2.98
CA VAL A 28 -4.25 -5.70 4.13
C VAL A 28 -5.54 -6.41 3.72
N GLN A 29 -5.92 -7.44 4.48
CA GLN A 29 -7.29 -7.98 4.51
C GLN A 29 -8.19 -6.92 5.13
N VAL A 30 -9.06 -6.33 4.34
CA VAL A 30 -9.91 -5.22 4.77
C VAL A 30 -11.05 -5.78 5.58
N MET A 31 -11.12 -5.38 6.85
CA MET A 31 -12.24 -5.75 7.72
C MET A 31 -13.31 -4.66 7.72
N ALA A 32 -12.89 -3.40 7.64
CA ALA A 32 -13.76 -2.25 7.53
C ALA A 32 -13.06 -1.08 6.80
N ALA A 33 -13.86 -0.23 6.14
CA ALA A 33 -13.37 0.97 5.47
C ALA A 33 -14.30 2.16 5.75
N GLY A 34 -13.72 3.33 6.02
CA GLY A 34 -14.47 4.54 6.33
C GLY A 34 -14.91 5.29 5.07
N LEU A 35 -16.16 5.75 5.05
CA LEU A 35 -16.71 6.55 3.96
C LEU A 35 -16.56 8.05 4.25
N ASN A 36 -15.94 8.76 3.32
CA ASN A 36 -15.64 10.18 3.40
C ASN A 36 -16.38 11.00 2.35
N ARG A 37 -16.51 12.31 2.59
CA ARG A 37 -17.04 13.25 1.59
C ARG A 37 -16.19 13.28 0.32
N ALA A 38 -14.88 13.11 0.47
CA ALA A 38 -13.95 13.04 -0.66
C ALA A 38 -14.22 11.83 -1.57
N ASP A 39 -14.69 10.70 -1.03
CA ASP A 39 -15.07 9.53 -1.84
C ASP A 39 -16.27 9.87 -2.75
N LEU A 40 -17.23 10.66 -2.27
CA LEU A 40 -18.36 11.11 -3.09
C LEU A 40 -17.93 12.09 -4.18
N TYR A 41 -17.02 13.01 -3.86
CA TYR A 41 -16.47 13.92 -4.88
C TYR A 41 -15.68 13.16 -5.94
N ALA A 42 -14.94 12.12 -5.54
CA ALA A 42 -14.23 11.26 -6.47
C ALA A 42 -15.21 10.48 -7.36
N LEU A 43 -16.30 9.96 -6.77
CA LEU A 43 -17.38 9.30 -7.51
C LEU A 43 -18.07 10.24 -8.52
N ASP A 44 -18.35 11.48 -8.12
CA ASP A 44 -18.99 12.48 -8.98
C ASP A 44 -18.01 13.10 -10.01
N GLY A 45 -16.73 12.71 -10.01
CA GLY A 45 -15.69 13.26 -10.88
C GLY A 45 -15.30 14.72 -10.58
N THR A 46 -15.73 15.25 -9.43
CA THR A 46 -15.53 16.65 -9.02
C THR A 46 -14.32 16.83 -8.11
N TYR A 47 -13.68 15.74 -7.69
CA TYR A 47 -12.45 15.79 -6.91
C TYR A 47 -11.25 16.12 -7.81
N THR A 48 -10.83 17.38 -7.80
CA THR A 48 -9.65 17.85 -8.53
C THR A 48 -8.43 17.81 -7.63
N ALA A 49 -7.72 16.70 -7.65
CA ALA A 49 -6.35 16.56 -7.14
C ALA A 49 -5.65 15.46 -7.95
N ASN A 50 -4.35 15.25 -7.75
CA ASN A 50 -3.45 14.37 -8.53
C ASN A 50 -3.85 12.87 -8.63
N SER A 51 -5.10 12.52 -8.31
CA SER A 51 -5.68 11.19 -8.33
C SER A 51 -6.69 10.94 -9.46
N GLN A 52 -6.83 11.84 -10.44
CA GLN A 52 -7.56 11.47 -11.66
C GLN A 52 -6.69 10.50 -12.47
N SER A 53 -6.86 9.21 -12.21
CA SER A 53 -6.72 8.23 -13.28
C SER A 53 -7.96 8.36 -14.14
N ASP A 54 -7.81 8.79 -15.40
CA ASP A 54 -8.88 8.64 -16.38
C ASP A 54 -9.28 7.15 -16.40
N GLY A 55 -10.51 6.82 -16.02
CA GLY A 55 -11.05 5.46 -16.10
C GLY A 55 -11.56 4.87 -14.78
N GLU A 56 -11.80 3.55 -14.81
CA GLU A 56 -12.33 2.79 -13.68
C GLU A 56 -11.24 2.57 -12.61
N SER A 57 -11.60 2.71 -11.33
CA SER A 57 -10.68 2.46 -10.21
C SER A 57 -11.41 1.98 -8.96
N THR A 58 -10.73 1.24 -8.09
CA THR A 58 -11.26 0.85 -6.79
C THR A 58 -11.38 2.08 -5.89
N ALA A 59 -12.56 2.28 -5.31
CA ALA A 59 -12.86 3.42 -4.45
C ALA A 59 -12.35 3.26 -3.01
N GLY A 60 -12.46 4.33 -2.21
CA GLY A 60 -12.15 4.34 -0.79
C GLY A 60 -10.77 4.89 -0.46
N MET A 61 -10.66 5.56 0.70
CA MET A 61 -9.47 6.31 1.13
C MET A 61 -8.91 5.91 2.51
N GLU A 62 -9.67 5.17 3.33
CA GLU A 62 -9.21 4.72 4.65
C GLU A 62 -9.67 3.31 4.98
N VAL A 63 -8.83 2.60 5.74
CA VAL A 63 -8.92 1.15 5.93
C VAL A 63 -8.64 0.78 7.39
N ALA A 64 -9.30 -0.26 7.86
CA ALA A 64 -8.89 -1.04 9.01
C ALA A 64 -8.96 -2.53 8.68
N GLY A 65 -7.93 -3.27 9.07
CA GLY A 65 -7.82 -4.66 8.68
C GLY A 65 -6.65 -5.39 9.32
N VAL A 66 -6.30 -6.52 8.74
CA VAL A 66 -5.20 -7.37 9.17
C VAL A 66 -4.16 -7.46 8.06
N ILE A 67 -2.89 -7.30 8.37
CA ILE A 67 -1.82 -7.51 7.40
C ILE A 67 -1.84 -8.98 6.96
N GLU A 68 -2.05 -9.23 5.67
CA GLU A 68 -1.88 -10.54 5.06
C GLU A 68 -0.44 -10.73 4.60
N ILE A 69 0.08 -9.75 3.85
CA ILE A 69 1.47 -9.74 3.39
C ILE A 69 2.16 -8.50 3.96
N SER A 70 3.20 -8.72 4.75
CA SER A 70 4.03 -7.65 5.29
C SER A 70 4.90 -7.02 4.20
N SER A 71 5.13 -5.71 4.29
CA SER A 71 6.12 -5.04 3.45
C SER A 71 7.53 -5.24 4.02
N PRO A 72 8.56 -5.49 3.20
CA PRO A 72 9.96 -5.47 3.66
C PRO A 72 10.39 -4.09 4.18
N LEU A 73 9.67 -3.02 3.81
CA LEU A 73 9.92 -1.66 4.28
C LEU A 73 9.38 -1.40 5.71
N ALA A 74 8.62 -2.34 6.29
CA ALA A 74 8.09 -2.25 7.65
C ALA A 74 8.15 -3.60 8.36
N PRO A 75 9.36 -4.05 8.76
CA PRO A 75 9.58 -5.38 9.35
C PRO A 75 8.83 -5.58 10.69
N ASP A 76 8.47 -4.50 11.37
CA ASP A 76 7.72 -4.53 12.63
C ASP A 76 6.22 -4.77 12.41
N MET A 77 5.72 -4.55 11.18
CA MET A 77 4.33 -4.75 10.79
C MET A 77 4.16 -6.09 10.05
N LYS A 78 4.26 -7.17 10.82
CA LYS A 78 4.19 -8.55 10.32
C LYS A 78 2.77 -8.96 9.93
N ALA A 79 2.65 -10.00 9.11
CA ALA A 79 1.37 -10.65 8.85
C ALA A 79 0.66 -11.04 10.16
N GLY A 80 -0.66 -10.84 10.21
CA GLY A 80 -1.48 -10.98 11.41
C GLY A 80 -1.62 -9.72 12.26
N THR A 81 -0.82 -8.68 12.02
CA THR A 81 -0.94 -7.40 12.73
C THR A 81 -2.24 -6.68 12.34
N ARG A 82 -3.01 -6.22 13.33
CA ARG A 82 -4.20 -5.39 13.14
C ARG A 82 -3.79 -3.95 12.89
N VAL A 83 -4.23 -3.36 11.78
CA VAL A 83 -3.77 -2.04 11.32
C VAL A 83 -4.91 -1.18 10.83
N MET A 84 -4.79 0.13 11.02
CA MET A 84 -5.63 1.14 10.40
C MET A 84 -4.76 2.17 9.68
N GLY A 85 -5.30 2.85 8.69
CA GLY A 85 -4.55 3.86 7.96
C GLY A 85 -5.29 4.40 6.74
N ILE A 86 -4.54 5.12 5.91
CA ILE A 86 -5.05 5.67 4.65
C ILE A 86 -4.45 4.95 3.45
N THR A 87 -5.29 4.64 2.48
CA THR A 87 -4.88 4.09 1.19
C THR A 87 -5.96 4.30 0.15
N ALA A 88 -5.57 4.43 -1.11
CA ALA A 88 -6.52 4.39 -2.21
C ALA A 88 -6.98 2.94 -2.45
N GLY A 89 -8.24 2.76 -2.84
CA GLY A 89 -8.79 1.44 -3.13
C GLY A 89 -9.20 0.64 -1.90
N ALA A 90 -9.49 1.33 -0.78
CA ALA A 90 -9.87 0.69 0.48
C ALA A 90 -11.24 0.00 0.46
N PHE A 91 -12.12 0.30 -0.50
CA PHE A 91 -13.44 -0.33 -0.63
C PHE A 91 -13.36 -1.64 -1.41
N ALA A 92 -12.60 -2.60 -0.88
CA ALA A 92 -12.44 -3.94 -1.43
C ALA A 92 -12.10 -4.94 -0.31
N ASP A 93 -12.17 -6.24 -0.57
CA ASP A 93 -11.76 -7.25 0.43
C ASP A 93 -10.24 -7.18 0.73
N TYR A 94 -9.43 -6.66 -0.20
CA TYR A 94 -7.99 -6.45 -0.01
C TYR A 94 -7.53 -5.10 -0.54
N ALA A 95 -6.62 -4.46 0.18
CA ALA A 95 -6.00 -3.21 -0.24
C ALA A 95 -4.48 -3.27 -0.14
N LEU A 96 -3.79 -2.72 -1.15
CA LEU A 96 -2.36 -2.43 -1.07
C LEU A 96 -2.17 -1.14 -0.29
N CYS A 97 -1.26 -1.16 0.67
CA CYS A 97 -0.99 -0.04 1.57
C CYS A 97 0.51 0.27 1.58
N ASP A 98 0.84 1.55 1.57
CA ASP A 98 2.18 1.98 1.96
C ASP A 98 2.29 1.83 3.48
N PRO A 99 3.22 1.01 3.99
CA PRO A 99 3.24 0.70 5.41
C PRO A 99 3.52 1.93 6.29
N ARG A 100 4.11 3.00 5.75
CA ARG A 100 4.33 4.26 6.47
C ARG A 100 3.04 5.04 6.72
N LEU A 101 1.96 4.68 6.03
CA LEU A 101 0.62 5.28 6.16
C LEU A 101 -0.32 4.40 7.00
N LEU A 102 0.21 3.35 7.63
CA LEU A 102 -0.50 2.47 8.54
C LEU A 102 -0.01 2.69 9.97
N VAL A 103 -0.91 2.49 10.91
CA VAL A 103 -0.62 2.42 12.35
C VAL A 103 -1.29 1.17 12.94
N PRO A 104 -0.70 0.55 13.99
CA PRO A 104 -1.34 -0.55 14.68
C PRO A 104 -2.68 -0.13 15.29
N ILE A 105 -3.69 -1.02 15.25
CA ILE A 105 -4.95 -0.82 15.95
C ILE A 105 -4.73 -1.16 17.44
N PRO A 106 -5.01 -0.24 18.37
CA PRO A 106 -4.98 -0.54 19.79
C PRO A 106 -5.87 -1.72 20.19
N ASP A 107 -5.46 -2.46 21.22
CA ASP A 107 -6.28 -3.54 21.76
C ASP A 107 -7.66 -3.02 22.22
N GLY A 108 -8.70 -3.81 21.95
CA GLY A 108 -10.08 -3.49 22.34
C GLY A 108 -10.88 -2.63 21.36
N LEU A 109 -10.26 -1.95 20.38
CA LEU A 109 -11.00 -1.27 19.31
C LEU A 109 -11.56 -2.28 18.30
N SER A 110 -12.81 -2.14 17.86
CA SER A 110 -13.32 -2.90 16.71
C SER A 110 -12.70 -2.41 15.40
N PHE A 111 -12.79 -3.20 14.33
CA PHE A 111 -12.31 -2.75 13.01
C PHE A 111 -13.14 -1.58 12.47
N GLU A 112 -14.44 -1.54 12.74
CA GLU A 112 -15.32 -0.44 12.33
C GLU A 112 -14.96 0.87 13.04
N GLN A 113 -14.69 0.79 14.36
CA GLN A 113 -14.21 1.94 15.12
C GLN A 113 -12.85 2.41 14.61
N ALA A 114 -11.94 1.47 14.34
CA ALA A 114 -10.61 1.76 13.81
C ALA A 114 -10.67 2.36 12.40
N ALA A 115 -11.54 1.87 11.50
CA ALA A 115 -11.70 2.39 10.14
C ALA A 115 -12.23 3.81 10.09
N ALA A 116 -12.85 4.28 11.18
CA ALA A 116 -13.47 5.59 11.25
C ALA A 116 -12.54 6.72 11.72
N LEU A 117 -11.29 6.40 12.04
CA LEU A 117 -10.30 7.32 12.61
C LEU A 117 -9.30 7.92 11.59
N PRO A 118 -8.68 7.18 10.66
CA PRO A 118 -7.44 7.59 10.00
C PRO A 118 -7.50 8.93 9.30
N VAL A 119 -8.48 9.15 8.40
CA VAL A 119 -8.60 10.44 7.69
C VAL A 119 -8.83 11.58 8.66
N GLY A 120 -9.66 11.37 9.70
CA GLY A 120 -9.93 12.40 10.71
C GLY A 120 -8.68 12.76 11.51
N LEU A 121 -7.98 11.75 12.06
CA LEU A 121 -6.78 11.96 12.87
C LEU A 121 -5.69 12.67 12.09
N ILE A 122 -5.39 12.19 10.88
CA ILE A 122 -4.32 12.75 10.05
C ILE A 122 -4.72 14.17 9.60
N THR A 123 -5.98 14.41 9.24
CA THR A 123 -6.47 15.74 8.82
C THR A 123 -6.37 16.77 9.92
N GLU A 124 -6.91 16.45 11.08
CA GLU A 124 -6.95 17.39 12.19
C GLU A 124 -5.58 17.61 12.78
N HIS A 125 -4.75 16.57 12.88
CA HIS A 125 -3.39 16.71 13.36
C HIS A 125 -2.53 17.58 12.44
N ASP A 126 -2.56 17.34 11.12
CA ASP A 126 -1.82 18.19 10.18
C ASP A 126 -2.29 19.65 10.27
N ALA A 127 -3.60 19.88 10.23
CA ALA A 127 -4.14 21.22 10.26
C ALA A 127 -3.78 21.92 11.58
N LEU A 128 -4.07 21.31 12.72
CA LEU A 128 -3.84 21.92 14.02
C LEU A 128 -2.35 22.09 14.35
N VAL A 129 -1.56 21.02 14.22
CA VAL A 129 -0.19 20.98 14.70
C VAL A 129 0.77 21.47 13.62
N THR A 130 0.80 20.83 12.47
CA THR A 130 1.79 21.13 11.41
C THR A 130 1.56 22.50 10.78
N GLN A 131 0.30 22.82 10.44
CA GLN A 131 -0.04 24.09 9.76
C GLN A 131 -0.36 25.21 10.75
N GLY A 132 -1.06 24.88 11.84
CA GLY A 132 -1.50 25.84 12.84
C GLY A 132 -0.44 26.23 13.85
N GLY A 133 0.58 25.38 14.06
CA GLY A 133 1.62 25.62 15.06
C GLY A 133 1.08 25.54 16.49
N PHE A 134 0.10 24.67 16.73
CA PHE A 134 -0.56 24.51 18.03
C PHE A 134 0.42 24.23 19.17
N THR A 135 0.10 24.81 20.32
CA THR A 135 0.74 24.58 21.61
C THR A 135 -0.29 24.39 22.71
N ALA A 136 0.02 23.57 23.71
CA ALA A 136 -0.86 23.39 24.86
C ALA A 136 -1.19 24.74 25.51
N GLY A 137 -2.47 24.99 25.78
CA GLY A 137 -2.99 26.28 26.24
C GLY A 137 -3.61 27.14 25.13
N ASP A 138 -3.45 26.78 23.85
CA ASP A 138 -4.13 27.47 22.75
C ASP A 138 -5.65 27.35 22.82
N THR A 139 -6.35 28.31 22.22
CA THR A 139 -7.81 28.31 22.06
C THR A 139 -8.17 28.01 20.62
N VAL A 140 -9.06 27.03 20.41
CA VAL A 140 -9.31 26.45 19.09
C VAL A 140 -10.77 26.60 18.70
N LEU A 141 -11.05 27.07 17.49
CA LEU A 141 -12.38 27.05 16.87
C LEU A 141 -12.44 25.97 15.79
N ILE A 142 -13.37 25.01 15.92
CA ILE A 142 -13.67 23.98 14.93
C ILE A 142 -14.95 24.35 14.17
N VAL A 143 -14.84 24.76 12.91
CA VAL A 143 -15.97 25.16 12.09
C VAL A 143 -16.52 23.96 11.32
N GLY A 144 -17.79 23.62 11.52
CA GLY A 144 -18.38 22.37 11.00
C GLY A 144 -18.13 21.17 11.92
N GLY A 145 -18.15 21.41 13.24
CA GLY A 145 -17.76 20.44 14.27
C GLY A 145 -18.59 19.16 14.31
N THR A 146 -19.83 19.15 13.77
CA THR A 146 -20.68 17.95 13.74
C THR A 146 -20.34 16.98 12.60
N SER A 147 -19.35 17.30 11.76
CA SER A 147 -18.81 16.36 10.78
C SER A 147 -17.96 15.30 11.47
N ALA A 148 -17.76 14.14 10.82
CA ALA A 148 -16.92 13.07 11.38
C ALA A 148 -15.49 13.57 11.71
N ILE A 149 -14.93 14.40 10.83
CA ILE A 149 -13.61 15.00 10.99
C ILE A 149 -13.63 16.06 12.11
N GLY A 150 -14.63 16.94 12.12
CA GLY A 150 -14.76 17.97 13.17
C GLY A 150 -14.91 17.40 14.58
N LEU A 151 -15.63 16.29 14.76
CA LEU A 151 -15.74 15.60 16.06
C LEU A 151 -14.40 15.04 16.52
N ILE A 152 -13.55 14.57 15.59
CA ILE A 152 -12.18 14.16 15.90
C ILE A 152 -11.32 15.39 16.24
N GLY A 153 -11.49 16.50 15.52
CA GLY A 153 -10.75 17.74 15.76
C GLY A 153 -10.95 18.32 17.15
N ILE A 154 -12.19 18.28 17.65
CA ILE A 154 -12.52 18.69 19.02
C ILE A 154 -11.76 17.82 20.03
N GLN A 155 -11.89 16.49 19.91
CA GLN A 155 -11.25 15.54 20.82
C GLN A 155 -9.72 15.64 20.77
N LEU A 156 -9.15 15.80 19.57
CA LEU A 156 -7.72 15.94 19.35
C LEU A 156 -7.20 17.23 19.99
N ALA A 157 -7.87 18.37 19.80
CA ALA A 157 -7.49 19.64 20.43
C ALA A 157 -7.52 19.52 21.97
N LYS A 158 -8.55 18.88 22.55
CA LYS A 158 -8.60 18.63 23.99
C LYS A 158 -7.49 17.68 24.48
N ALA A 159 -7.23 16.60 23.75
CA ALA A 159 -6.18 15.64 24.09
C ALA A 159 -4.77 16.26 24.08
N LEU A 160 -4.52 17.21 23.17
CA LEU A 160 -3.26 17.97 23.09
C LEU A 160 -3.19 19.15 24.08
N GLY A 161 -4.24 19.38 24.89
CA GLY A 161 -4.22 20.36 25.96
C GLY A 161 -4.67 21.77 25.56
N ALA A 162 -5.59 21.91 24.60
CA ALA A 162 -6.22 23.21 24.32
C ALA A 162 -6.93 23.75 25.57
N ALA A 163 -6.74 25.05 25.85
CA ALA A 163 -7.38 25.70 27.00
C ALA A 163 -8.90 25.77 26.81
N THR A 164 -9.33 26.17 25.62
CA THR A 164 -10.74 26.28 25.23
C THR A 164 -10.92 25.75 23.81
N VAL A 165 -11.90 24.87 23.62
CA VAL A 165 -12.34 24.40 22.31
C VAL A 165 -13.77 24.87 22.05
N ILE A 166 -13.94 25.62 20.98
CA ILE A 166 -15.22 26.12 20.51
C ILE A 166 -15.57 25.37 19.23
N ALA A 167 -16.81 24.91 19.08
CA ALA A 167 -17.22 24.17 17.90
C ALA A 167 -18.54 24.67 17.33
N THR A 168 -18.64 24.69 15.99
CA THR A 168 -19.85 25.18 15.32
C THR A 168 -20.72 24.07 14.76
N THR A 169 -22.01 24.32 14.71
CA THR A 169 -23.02 23.53 14.01
C THR A 169 -24.06 24.45 13.37
N THR A 170 -24.96 23.89 12.58
CA THR A 170 -26.16 24.57 12.04
C THR A 170 -27.44 24.03 12.66
N SER A 171 -27.34 23.13 13.65
CA SER A 171 -28.48 22.42 14.23
C SER A 171 -28.32 22.30 15.74
N ASP A 172 -29.27 22.88 16.49
CA ASP A 172 -29.29 22.77 17.95
C ASP A 172 -29.39 21.31 18.42
N ASP A 173 -30.13 20.48 17.69
CA ASP A 173 -30.27 19.04 17.98
C ASP A 173 -28.92 18.28 17.93
N LYS A 174 -27.94 18.80 17.19
CA LYS A 174 -26.59 18.21 17.09
C LYS A 174 -25.57 18.82 18.07
N ARG A 175 -25.92 19.86 18.84
CA ARG A 175 -25.02 20.45 19.85
C ARG A 175 -24.53 19.45 20.91
N PRO A 176 -25.36 18.52 21.44
CA PRO A 176 -24.89 17.56 22.43
C PRO A 176 -23.69 16.74 21.94
N ALA A 177 -23.65 16.40 20.65
CA ALA A 177 -22.51 15.67 20.08
C ALA A 177 -21.19 16.46 20.11
N LEU A 178 -21.25 17.80 20.06
CA LEU A 178 -20.07 18.65 20.19
C LEU A 178 -19.56 18.67 21.64
N THR A 179 -20.47 18.81 22.60
CA THR A 179 -20.13 18.79 24.03
C THR A 179 -19.63 17.41 24.46
N ASP A 180 -20.26 16.34 23.99
CA ASP A 180 -19.80 14.96 24.23
C ASP A 180 -18.40 14.71 23.66
N ALA A 181 -18.05 15.36 22.54
CA ALA A 181 -16.70 15.33 21.96
C ALA A 181 -15.69 16.21 22.72
N GLY A 182 -16.13 17.02 23.68
CA GLY A 182 -15.28 17.85 24.53
C GLY A 182 -15.23 19.34 24.20
N ALA A 183 -16.14 19.85 23.36
CA ALA A 183 -16.25 21.28 23.12
C ALA A 183 -16.71 22.01 24.40
N ASP A 184 -15.96 23.02 24.82
CA ASP A 184 -16.27 23.85 25.98
C ASP A 184 -17.40 24.83 25.65
N VAL A 185 -17.47 25.31 24.39
CA VAL A 185 -18.50 26.21 23.89
C VAL A 185 -19.01 25.73 22.53
N THR A 186 -20.33 25.79 22.33
CA THR A 186 -20.96 25.44 21.05
C THR A 186 -21.62 26.66 20.43
N VAL A 187 -21.55 26.78 19.10
CA VAL A 187 -22.15 27.88 18.33
C VAL A 187 -23.06 27.29 17.26
N ASN A 188 -24.33 27.71 17.24
CA ASN A 188 -25.20 27.45 16.10
C ASN A 188 -25.13 28.63 15.14
N THR A 189 -24.44 28.49 14.01
CA THR A 189 -24.20 29.59 13.06
C THR A 189 -25.45 30.02 12.28
N THR A 190 -26.61 29.41 12.55
CA THR A 190 -27.91 29.85 12.00
C THR A 190 -28.66 30.80 12.93
N THR A 191 -28.39 30.75 14.23
CA THR A 191 -29.10 31.52 15.27
C THR A 191 -28.18 32.46 16.04
N ASP A 192 -26.91 32.10 16.17
CA ASP A 192 -25.93 32.79 17.00
C ASP A 192 -25.00 33.64 16.13
N ASN A 193 -24.52 34.76 16.67
CA ASN A 193 -23.41 35.49 16.08
C ASN A 193 -22.08 34.82 16.46
N LEU A 194 -21.40 34.21 15.49
CA LEU A 194 -20.15 33.49 15.71
C LEU A 194 -19.08 34.32 16.43
N ALA A 195 -18.84 35.55 15.99
CA ALA A 195 -17.78 36.38 16.55
C ALA A 195 -18.10 36.79 17.99
N GLU A 196 -19.36 37.18 18.27
CA GLU A 196 -19.78 37.56 19.63
C GLU A 196 -19.64 36.41 20.63
N VAL A 197 -20.08 35.20 20.26
CA VAL A 197 -19.97 34.03 21.15
C VAL A 197 -18.51 33.65 21.37
N VAL A 198 -17.69 33.69 20.32
CA VAL A 198 -16.26 33.37 20.44
C VAL A 198 -15.52 34.39 21.31
N LEU A 199 -15.77 35.68 21.12
CA LEU A 199 -15.14 36.74 21.92
C LEU A 199 -15.56 36.64 23.38
N ALA A 200 -16.84 36.41 23.68
CA ALA A 200 -17.32 36.19 25.03
C ALA A 200 -16.67 34.96 25.71
N ALA A 201 -16.39 33.91 24.95
CA ALA A 201 -15.74 32.69 25.44
C ALA A 201 -14.21 32.81 25.60
N THR A 202 -13.61 33.90 25.12
CA THR A 202 -12.15 34.08 25.05
C THR A 202 -11.69 35.42 25.63
N ASP A 203 -12.49 36.02 26.52
CA ASP A 203 -12.21 37.31 27.16
C ASP A 203 -11.87 38.41 26.13
N ASP A 204 -12.68 38.49 25.07
CA ASP A 204 -12.54 39.41 23.93
C ASP A 204 -11.26 39.25 23.10
N ASN A 205 -10.48 38.18 23.32
CA ASN A 205 -9.24 37.95 22.57
C ASN A 205 -9.47 37.28 21.21
N GLY A 206 -10.49 36.43 21.10
CA GLY A 206 -10.68 35.51 19.97
C GLY A 206 -9.87 34.22 20.12
N VAL A 207 -10.08 33.26 19.20
CA VAL A 207 -9.33 31.99 19.20
C VAL A 207 -7.95 32.12 18.57
N THR A 208 -6.93 31.43 19.08
CA THR A 208 -5.58 31.45 18.49
C THR A 208 -5.52 30.67 17.18
N ILE A 209 -6.28 29.57 17.06
CA ILE A 209 -6.35 28.74 15.86
C ILE A 209 -7.80 28.46 15.47
N THR A 210 -8.13 28.64 14.19
CA THR A 210 -9.42 28.26 13.60
C THR A 210 -9.20 27.17 12.55
N LEU A 211 -9.87 26.03 12.69
CA LEU A 211 -9.94 24.97 11.68
C LEU A 211 -11.27 25.05 10.95
N ASP A 212 -11.24 25.30 9.64
CA ASP A 212 -12.43 25.46 8.83
C ASP A 212 -12.66 24.31 7.84
N HIS A 213 -13.75 23.57 8.05
CA HIS A 213 -14.22 22.52 7.15
C HIS A 213 -15.30 23.01 6.16
N ILE A 214 -15.77 24.23 6.31
CA ILE A 214 -16.99 24.72 5.64
C ILE A 214 -16.66 25.60 4.44
N GLY A 215 -15.77 26.58 4.57
CA GLY A 215 -15.50 27.56 3.53
C GLY A 215 -16.69 28.49 3.26
N GLY A 216 -16.82 28.94 2.02
CA GLY A 216 -17.93 29.77 1.57
C GLY A 216 -18.09 31.08 2.34
N LYS A 217 -19.34 31.55 2.47
CA LYS A 217 -19.66 32.82 3.14
C LYS A 217 -19.29 32.85 4.62
N LEU A 218 -19.35 31.70 5.32
CA LEU A 218 -19.03 31.63 6.74
C LEU A 218 -17.55 31.95 7.00
N PHE A 219 -16.68 31.60 6.06
CA PHE A 219 -15.25 31.91 6.14
C PHE A 219 -14.98 33.41 6.35
N ALA A 220 -15.80 34.28 5.77
CA ALA A 220 -15.63 35.73 5.86
C ALA A 220 -15.82 36.28 7.28
N ALA A 221 -16.49 35.54 8.16
CA ALA A 221 -16.71 35.93 9.56
C ALA A 221 -15.61 35.41 10.51
N LEU A 222 -14.77 34.46 10.06
CA LEU A 222 -13.73 33.85 10.89
C LEU A 222 -12.65 34.84 11.36
N PRO A 223 -12.22 35.85 10.56
CA PRO A 223 -11.28 36.88 11.02
C PRO A 223 -11.74 37.62 12.27
N ASP A 224 -13.04 37.89 12.43
CA ASP A 224 -13.56 38.61 13.59
C ASP A 224 -13.58 37.75 14.86
N ALA A 225 -13.72 36.43 14.70
CA ALA A 225 -13.65 35.44 15.78
C ALA A 225 -12.21 35.00 16.13
N THR A 226 -11.25 35.24 15.24
CA THR A 226 -9.86 34.80 15.41
C THR A 226 -9.03 35.89 16.08
N ALA A 227 -8.13 35.51 16.98
CA ALA A 227 -7.30 36.43 17.73
C ALA A 227 -6.35 37.25 16.86
N VAL A 228 -5.83 38.33 17.45
CA VAL A 228 -4.73 39.10 16.88
C VAL A 228 -3.49 38.19 16.79
N GLY A 229 -2.92 38.04 15.60
CA GLY A 229 -1.82 37.11 15.31
C GLY A 229 -2.25 35.65 15.15
N GLY A 230 -3.55 35.35 15.28
CA GLY A 230 -4.08 34.00 15.15
C GLY A 230 -4.06 33.47 13.72
N THR A 231 -4.27 32.15 13.59
CA THR A 231 -4.19 31.43 12.32
C THR A 231 -5.54 30.81 11.97
N ILE A 232 -5.99 31.03 10.73
CA ILE A 232 -7.19 30.43 10.14
C ILE A 232 -6.76 29.43 9.08
N ILE A 233 -7.21 28.19 9.21
CA ILE A 233 -6.81 27.07 8.36
C ILE A 233 -8.01 26.60 7.56
N SER A 234 -7.98 26.84 6.25
CA SER A 234 -8.98 26.34 5.32
C SER A 234 -8.65 24.90 4.92
N ILE A 235 -9.52 23.97 5.33
CA ILE A 235 -9.38 22.53 5.11
C ILE A 235 -10.44 22.07 4.10
N GLY A 236 -11.72 22.32 4.40
CA GLY A 236 -12.86 21.88 3.62
C GLY A 236 -13.60 23.02 2.91
N ARG A 237 -14.45 22.67 1.93
CA ARG A 237 -15.25 23.61 1.12
C ARG A 237 -16.71 23.16 1.01
N LEU A 238 -17.28 22.63 2.09
CA LEU A 238 -18.65 22.10 2.10
C LEU A 238 -19.71 23.14 1.70
N ALA A 239 -19.48 24.42 1.97
CA ALA A 239 -20.35 25.55 1.60
C ALA A 239 -19.83 26.36 0.39
N GLY A 240 -18.87 25.81 -0.37
CA GLY A 240 -18.30 26.42 -1.56
C GLY A 240 -16.85 26.88 -1.39
N ALA A 241 -16.16 27.02 -2.53
CA ALA A 241 -14.75 27.36 -2.58
C ALA A 241 -14.46 28.87 -2.47
N ASP A 242 -15.44 29.71 -2.79
CA ASP A 242 -15.25 31.16 -2.88
C ASP A 242 -15.76 31.89 -1.64
N THR A 243 -15.04 32.93 -1.25
CA THR A 243 -15.42 33.83 -0.15
C THR A 243 -14.92 35.25 -0.41
N SER A 244 -15.57 36.24 0.22
CA SER A 244 -15.18 37.64 0.15
C SER A 244 -14.67 38.09 1.51
N LEU A 245 -13.40 38.48 1.58
CA LEU A 245 -12.73 38.88 2.82
C LEU A 245 -12.46 40.38 2.86
N ASN A 246 -12.73 40.99 4.01
CA ASN A 246 -12.21 42.32 4.30
C ASN A 246 -10.73 42.21 4.68
N LEU A 247 -9.84 42.65 3.78
CA LEU A 247 -8.40 42.58 4.00
C LEU A 247 -7.90 43.50 5.12
N ASP A 248 -8.61 44.59 5.42
CA ASP A 248 -8.26 45.47 6.55
C ASP A 248 -8.46 44.75 7.88
N THR A 249 -9.50 43.92 8.02
CA THR A 249 -9.72 43.10 9.22
C THR A 249 -8.55 42.16 9.46
N VAL A 250 -8.13 41.43 8.42
CA VAL A 250 -7.00 40.49 8.48
C VAL A 250 -5.70 41.21 8.79
N ALA A 251 -5.44 42.34 8.12
CA ALA A 251 -4.21 43.11 8.25
C ALA A 251 -4.06 43.75 9.63
N PHE A 252 -5.10 44.42 10.14
CA PHE A 252 -5.05 45.07 11.45
C PHE A 252 -4.95 44.07 12.61
N ARG A 253 -5.50 42.86 12.44
CA ARG A 253 -5.32 41.75 13.38
C ARG A 253 -4.05 40.94 13.13
N ARG A 254 -3.28 41.20 12.06
CA ARG A 254 -2.03 40.47 11.71
C ARG A 254 -2.24 38.96 11.61
N GLN A 255 -3.39 38.54 11.10
CA GLN A 255 -3.76 37.13 11.04
C GLN A 255 -3.09 36.39 9.89
N ARG A 256 -2.97 35.08 10.04
CA ARG A 256 -2.50 34.17 8.99
C ARG A 256 -3.68 33.39 8.44
N ILE A 257 -3.76 33.26 7.11
CA ILE A 257 -4.72 32.39 6.45
C ILE A 257 -3.93 31.34 5.67
N ILE A 258 -4.15 30.07 5.98
CA ILE A 258 -3.43 28.94 5.41
C ILE A 258 -4.43 28.00 4.76
N GLY A 259 -4.16 27.56 3.54
CA GLY A 259 -4.90 26.47 2.91
C GLY A 259 -4.12 25.16 3.02
N THR A 260 -4.77 24.07 3.41
CA THR A 260 -4.20 22.72 3.37
C THR A 260 -5.15 21.75 2.67
N THR A 261 -4.60 20.66 2.16
CA THR A 261 -5.34 19.53 1.59
C THR A 261 -4.47 18.27 1.62
N PHE A 262 -5.10 17.10 1.74
CA PHE A 262 -4.43 15.80 1.69
C PHE A 262 -4.03 15.38 0.28
N SER A 263 -4.83 15.79 -0.69
CA SER A 263 -4.93 15.14 -1.99
C SER A 263 -3.76 15.40 -2.95
N ILE A 264 -2.91 16.38 -2.64
CA ILE A 264 -1.71 16.71 -3.42
C ILE A 264 -0.42 16.50 -2.63
N ARG A 265 -0.51 15.99 -1.40
CA ARG A 265 0.69 15.71 -0.59
C ARG A 265 1.47 14.54 -1.16
N THR A 266 2.77 14.65 -1.06
CA THR A 266 3.68 13.55 -1.32
C THR A 266 3.48 12.45 -0.27
N ARG A 267 3.81 11.21 -0.62
CA ARG A 267 3.76 10.09 0.33
C ARG A 267 4.65 10.32 1.55
N THR A 268 5.77 11.04 1.39
CA THR A 268 6.67 11.39 2.50
C THR A 268 6.00 12.37 3.45
N GLU A 269 5.38 13.45 2.96
CA GLU A 269 4.65 14.39 3.82
C GLU A 269 3.51 13.71 4.58
N LEU A 270 2.81 12.76 3.96
CA LEU A 270 1.78 11.98 4.63
C LEU A 270 2.36 11.06 5.70
N ALA A 271 3.49 10.39 5.41
CA ALA A 271 4.18 9.55 6.36
C ALA A 271 4.67 10.34 7.59
N ASP A 272 5.16 11.56 7.39
CA ASP A 272 5.61 12.43 8.49
C ASP A 272 4.43 12.80 9.42
N VAL A 273 3.26 13.10 8.85
CA VAL A 273 2.06 13.38 9.65
C VAL A 273 1.59 12.12 10.40
N VAL A 274 1.57 10.96 9.74
CA VAL A 274 1.17 9.68 10.36
C VAL A 274 2.12 9.30 11.50
N ALA A 275 3.44 9.48 11.30
CA ALA A 275 4.44 9.25 12.33
C ALA A 275 4.23 10.17 13.54
N ALA A 276 3.84 11.43 13.31
CA ALA A 276 3.58 12.40 14.37
C ALA A 276 2.36 12.07 15.24
N LEU A 277 1.48 11.14 14.82
CA LEU A 277 0.37 10.67 15.65
C LEU A 277 0.81 9.77 16.81
N GLN A 278 1.98 9.13 16.71
CA GLN A 278 2.39 8.09 17.66
C GLN A 278 2.56 8.54 19.13
N PRO A 279 3.23 9.67 19.46
CA PRO A 279 3.58 9.98 20.85
C PRO A 279 2.37 10.39 21.71
N GLU A 280 1.38 11.07 21.14
CA GLU A 280 0.28 11.69 21.92
C GLU A 280 -1.11 11.21 21.45
N VAL A 281 -1.33 11.09 20.14
CA VAL A 281 -2.65 10.79 19.58
C VAL A 281 -2.99 9.29 19.70
N LEU A 282 -2.09 8.37 19.34
CA LEU A 282 -2.36 6.94 19.45
C LEU A 282 -2.60 6.48 20.91
N PRO A 283 -1.86 6.96 21.92
CA PRO A 283 -2.19 6.70 23.33
C PRO A 283 -3.57 7.23 23.72
N ALA A 284 -3.97 8.41 23.24
CA ALA A 284 -5.30 8.96 23.50
C ALA A 284 -6.42 8.15 22.83
N VAL A 285 -6.17 7.58 21.64
CA VAL A 285 -7.07 6.62 21.00
C VAL A 285 -7.16 5.33 21.81
N ALA A 286 -6.03 4.78 22.25
CA ALA A 286 -5.99 3.56 23.07
C ALA A 286 -6.70 3.75 24.42
N ALA A 287 -6.62 4.94 25.01
CA ALA A 287 -7.33 5.30 26.24
C ALA A 287 -8.83 5.58 26.03
N GLY A 288 -9.29 5.68 24.78
CA GLY A 288 -10.68 6.05 24.44
C GLY A 288 -11.01 7.53 24.62
N THR A 289 -10.00 8.38 24.91
CA THR A 289 -10.16 9.84 24.98
C THR A 289 -10.39 10.45 23.60
N ILE A 290 -9.83 9.81 22.56
CA ILE A 290 -10.20 10.07 21.16
C ILE A 290 -10.90 8.82 20.64
N ALA A 291 -12.19 8.94 20.34
CA ALA A 291 -13.00 7.87 19.80
C ALA A 291 -13.82 8.37 18.60
N ALA A 292 -13.91 7.54 17.56
CA ALA A 292 -14.79 7.81 16.44
C ALA A 292 -16.24 7.57 16.84
N ARG A 293 -17.10 8.53 16.50
CA ARG A 293 -18.55 8.33 16.52
C ARG A 293 -18.96 7.61 15.24
N LEU A 294 -19.51 6.41 15.36
CA LEU A 294 -20.09 5.69 14.24
C LEU A 294 -21.53 6.16 14.02
N ASP A 295 -21.84 6.55 12.79
CA ASP A 295 -23.19 6.87 12.34
C ASP A 295 -23.93 5.61 11.87
N GLY A 296 -23.23 4.72 11.17
CA GLY A 296 -23.79 3.46 10.70
C GLY A 296 -22.75 2.59 10.00
N THR A 297 -23.02 1.28 10.02
CA THR A 297 -22.19 0.25 9.36
C THR A 297 -23.03 -0.44 8.29
N TYR A 298 -22.49 -0.54 7.08
CA TYR A 298 -23.16 -1.09 5.92
C TYR A 298 -22.30 -2.19 5.29
N PRO A 299 -22.88 -3.27 4.75
CA PRO A 299 -22.13 -4.17 3.88
C PRO A 299 -21.87 -3.48 2.52
N PRO A 300 -20.84 -3.89 1.74
CA PRO A 300 -20.47 -3.24 0.49
C PRO A 300 -21.60 -3.23 -0.55
N GLU A 301 -22.51 -4.20 -0.52
CA GLU A 301 -23.70 -4.28 -1.37
C GLU A 301 -24.66 -3.10 -1.15
N ARG A 302 -24.60 -2.44 0.01
CA ARG A 302 -25.44 -1.29 0.37
C ARG A 302 -24.65 0.03 0.36
N ALA A 303 -23.52 0.08 -0.33
CA ALA A 303 -22.70 1.29 -0.41
C ALA A 303 -23.44 2.49 -1.01
N GLY A 304 -24.40 2.27 -1.93
CA GLY A 304 -25.26 3.34 -2.46
C GLY A 304 -26.13 4.00 -1.38
N GLU A 305 -26.63 3.23 -0.41
CA GLU A 305 -27.41 3.78 0.73
C GLU A 305 -26.52 4.56 1.69
N ALA A 306 -25.32 4.05 1.97
CA ALA A 306 -24.31 4.75 2.77
C ALA A 306 -23.92 6.09 2.11
N ALA A 307 -23.70 6.09 0.79
CA ALA A 307 -23.41 7.27 0.01
C ALA A 307 -24.57 8.29 0.03
N ALA A 308 -25.81 7.85 -0.15
CA ALA A 308 -26.99 8.71 -0.11
C ALA A 308 -27.15 9.40 1.26
N ARG A 309 -27.02 8.63 2.35
CA ARG A 309 -27.10 9.17 3.72
C ARG A 309 -26.05 10.26 3.97
N LEU A 310 -24.84 10.06 3.44
CA LEU A 310 -23.80 11.07 3.52
C LEU A 310 -24.13 12.28 2.62
N ARG A 311 -24.56 12.07 1.36
CA ARG A 311 -24.99 13.15 0.44
C ARG A 311 -26.02 14.08 1.09
N ASP A 312 -27.01 13.52 1.78
CA ASP A 312 -28.13 14.23 2.42
C ASP A 312 -27.76 14.98 3.72
N ASN A 313 -26.49 14.98 4.17
CA ASN A 313 -26.05 15.56 5.45
C ASN A 313 -26.76 14.98 6.69
N ALA A 314 -27.36 13.79 6.55
CA ALA A 314 -28.08 13.11 7.62
C ALA A 314 -27.17 12.39 8.62
N ALA A 315 -25.93 12.07 8.21
CA ALA A 315 -24.95 11.39 9.05
C ALA A 315 -24.49 12.26 10.25
N LEU A 316 -24.29 11.62 11.40
CA LEU A 316 -23.66 12.20 12.59
C LEU A 316 -22.51 11.33 13.06
N GLY A 317 -21.30 11.68 12.62
CA GLY A 317 -20.12 10.83 12.76
C GLY A 317 -19.75 10.16 11.43
N LYS A 318 -19.02 9.06 11.50
CA LYS A 318 -18.50 8.34 10.34
C LYS A 318 -19.43 7.20 9.92
N THR A 319 -19.67 7.07 8.62
CA THR A 319 -20.28 5.90 8.01
C THR A 319 -19.20 4.91 7.59
N VAL A 320 -19.40 3.61 7.84
CA VAL A 320 -18.40 2.57 7.59
C VAL A 320 -18.97 1.48 6.69
N LEU A 321 -18.14 0.97 5.78
CA LEU A 321 -18.39 -0.26 5.03
C LEU A 321 -17.70 -1.43 5.73
N SER A 322 -18.40 -2.52 6.04
CA SER A 322 -17.85 -3.72 6.65
C SER A 322 -17.63 -4.80 5.61
N PHE A 323 -16.39 -5.31 5.53
CA PHE A 323 -15.95 -6.37 4.61
C PHE A 323 -15.63 -7.67 5.35
N ALA A 324 -15.93 -7.73 6.66
CA ALA A 324 -15.56 -8.84 7.54
C ALA A 324 -16.10 -10.21 7.10
N ASP A 325 -17.23 -10.24 6.38
CA ASP A 325 -17.86 -11.44 5.85
C ASP A 325 -16.99 -12.15 4.78
N ALA A 326 -16.15 -11.39 4.06
CA ALA A 326 -15.21 -11.91 3.06
C ALA A 326 -14.14 -12.82 3.67
N HIS A 327 -13.87 -12.66 4.97
CA HIS A 327 -12.72 -13.28 5.64
C HIS A 327 -13.15 -14.35 6.67
N THR A 328 -14.31 -14.97 6.44
CA THR A 328 -14.86 -16.04 7.30
C THR A 328 -14.22 -17.41 7.07
N GLY A 329 -13.32 -17.54 6.09
CA GLY A 329 -12.50 -18.72 5.87
C GLY A 329 -11.37 -18.86 6.90
N PRO A 330 -10.77 -20.05 7.06
CA PRO A 330 -9.60 -20.22 7.90
C PRO A 330 -8.49 -19.27 7.42
N ALA A 331 -7.88 -18.53 8.36
CA ALA A 331 -6.75 -17.67 8.06
C ALA A 331 -5.68 -18.45 7.27
N PRO A 332 -5.08 -17.87 6.21
CA PRO A 332 -4.03 -18.55 5.47
C PRO A 332 -2.96 -19.04 6.45
N ALA A 333 -2.64 -20.33 6.39
CA ALA A 333 -1.64 -20.91 7.27
C ALA A 333 -0.33 -20.13 7.09
N PRO A 334 0.35 -19.72 8.18
CA PRO A 334 1.67 -19.12 8.04
C PRO A 334 2.57 -20.09 7.29
N ALA A 335 3.20 -19.63 6.22
CA ALA A 335 4.15 -20.44 5.46
C ALA A 335 5.19 -21.04 6.40
N PRO A 336 5.55 -22.33 6.23
CA PRO A 336 6.44 -23.01 7.16
C PRO A 336 7.81 -22.31 7.23
N ARG A 337 8.27 -22.05 8.45
CA ARG A 337 9.53 -21.34 8.75
C ARG A 337 10.76 -22.26 8.80
N ALA A 338 10.64 -23.52 8.37
CA ALA A 338 11.74 -24.47 8.39
C ALA A 338 12.48 -24.46 7.05
N ASN A 339 13.81 -24.66 7.08
CA ASN A 339 14.64 -24.81 5.87
C ASN A 339 14.30 -26.12 5.14
N MET A 340 13.13 -26.19 4.50
CA MET A 340 12.65 -27.39 3.81
C MET A 340 13.24 -27.55 2.41
N PHE A 341 13.70 -26.46 1.81
CA PHE A 341 14.25 -26.42 0.46
C PHE A 341 15.78 -26.66 0.42
N GLY A 342 16.50 -26.38 1.52
CA GLY A 342 17.94 -26.62 1.62
C GLY A 342 18.77 -25.37 1.38
N SER A 343 19.90 -25.52 0.69
CA SER A 343 20.78 -24.40 0.33
C SER A 343 20.32 -23.77 -0.98
N ILE A 344 20.36 -22.44 -1.07
CA ILE A 344 20.22 -21.76 -2.35
C ILE A 344 21.45 -22.15 -3.20
N ASN A 345 21.20 -22.64 -4.41
CA ASN A 345 22.26 -23.07 -5.32
C ASN A 345 22.43 -22.15 -6.52
N GLN A 346 21.36 -21.44 -6.91
CA GLN A 346 21.38 -20.57 -8.09
C GLN A 346 20.49 -19.35 -7.90
N LEU A 347 20.89 -18.23 -8.52
CA LEU A 347 20.17 -16.98 -8.58
C LEU A 347 19.86 -16.67 -10.05
N GLY A 348 18.58 -16.61 -10.40
CA GLY A 348 18.14 -16.36 -11.77
C GLY A 348 17.69 -14.93 -11.98
N TYR A 349 18.30 -14.29 -12.97
CA TYR A 349 18.06 -12.92 -13.39
C TYR A 349 17.34 -12.93 -14.73
N VAL A 350 16.18 -12.30 -14.81
CA VAL A 350 15.46 -12.12 -16.07
C VAL A 350 15.81 -10.75 -16.63
N VAL A 351 16.32 -10.74 -17.86
CA VAL A 351 16.93 -9.57 -18.50
C VAL A 351 16.43 -9.39 -19.93
N ARG A 352 16.46 -8.16 -20.43
CA ARG A 352 16.09 -7.84 -21.82
C ARG A 352 17.25 -8.00 -22.78
N ASP A 353 18.45 -7.69 -22.29
CA ASP A 353 19.70 -7.79 -23.04
C ASP A 353 20.68 -8.66 -22.25
N ILE A 354 20.76 -9.94 -22.64
CA ILE A 354 21.59 -10.93 -21.96
C ILE A 354 23.08 -10.67 -22.16
N GLU A 355 23.49 -10.13 -23.31
CA GLU A 355 24.90 -9.86 -23.62
C GLU A 355 25.40 -8.66 -22.82
N ALA A 356 24.60 -7.58 -22.74
CA ALA A 356 24.90 -6.44 -21.87
C ALA A 356 24.94 -6.85 -20.38
N SER A 357 24.04 -7.75 -19.98
CA SER A 357 23.99 -8.26 -18.60
C SER A 357 25.22 -9.11 -18.25
N MET A 358 25.63 -10.03 -19.14
CA MET A 358 26.88 -10.78 -18.98
C MET A 358 28.06 -9.82 -18.83
N GLN A 359 28.16 -8.79 -19.68
CA GLN A 359 29.25 -7.81 -19.59
C GLN A 359 29.30 -7.11 -18.24
N GLY A 360 28.15 -6.70 -17.67
CA GLY A 360 28.11 -6.07 -16.35
C GLY A 360 28.61 -6.99 -15.22
N PHE A 361 28.31 -8.29 -15.30
CA PHE A 361 28.83 -9.28 -14.36
C PHE A 361 30.32 -9.57 -14.58
N ILE A 362 30.79 -9.63 -15.82
CA ILE A 362 32.21 -9.77 -16.18
C ILE A 362 33.02 -8.61 -15.61
N ASP A 363 32.53 -7.37 -15.75
CA ASP A 363 33.16 -6.17 -15.19
C ASP A 363 33.22 -6.20 -13.65
N SER A 364 32.34 -7.00 -13.04
CA SER A 364 32.31 -7.27 -11.59
C SER A 364 33.13 -8.49 -11.18
N GLY A 365 33.85 -9.12 -12.11
CA GLY A 365 34.71 -10.28 -11.86
C GLY A 365 33.99 -11.63 -11.81
N ILE A 366 32.80 -11.76 -12.43
CA ILE A 366 32.03 -13.01 -12.45
C ILE A 366 32.01 -13.60 -13.87
N GLY A 367 32.58 -14.80 -14.00
CA GLY A 367 32.72 -15.55 -15.24
C GLY A 367 33.53 -16.84 -15.05
N PRO A 368 33.84 -17.58 -16.14
CA PRO A 368 33.38 -17.30 -17.48
C PRO A 368 31.90 -17.66 -17.62
N TRP A 369 31.23 -17.07 -18.61
CA TRP A 369 29.83 -17.31 -18.91
C TRP A 369 29.66 -18.40 -19.95
N PHE A 370 28.67 -19.24 -19.76
CA PHE A 370 28.30 -20.32 -20.66
C PHE A 370 26.93 -20.01 -21.26
N TYR A 371 26.92 -19.65 -22.53
CA TYR A 371 25.79 -19.04 -23.20
C TYR A 371 25.16 -19.97 -24.24
N ILE A 372 23.88 -20.27 -24.07
CA ILE A 372 23.07 -21.11 -24.95
C ILE A 372 21.90 -20.28 -25.48
N LYS A 373 21.69 -20.32 -26.81
CA LYS A 373 20.60 -19.58 -27.46
C LYS A 373 19.39 -20.47 -27.74
N ASN A 374 18.21 -19.86 -27.68
CA ASN A 374 16.93 -20.41 -28.13
C ASN A 374 16.59 -21.77 -27.50
N ILE A 375 16.75 -21.88 -26.19
CA ILE A 375 16.30 -23.05 -25.42
C ILE A 375 14.77 -23.06 -25.38
N GLN A 376 14.18 -24.21 -25.70
CA GLN A 376 12.77 -24.50 -25.51
C GLN A 376 12.64 -25.64 -24.49
N PRO A 377 12.19 -25.37 -23.26
CA PRO A 377 11.97 -26.42 -22.29
C PRO A 377 10.90 -27.41 -22.76
N GLY A 378 11.15 -28.71 -22.55
CA GLY A 378 10.18 -29.77 -22.78
C GLY A 378 9.04 -29.70 -21.77
N ASN A 379 7.84 -30.14 -22.17
CA ASN A 379 6.64 -30.20 -21.32
C ASN A 379 6.32 -28.88 -20.58
N PHE A 380 6.73 -27.73 -21.13
CA PHE A 380 6.60 -26.46 -20.45
C PHE A 380 5.14 -26.05 -20.27
N ARG A 381 4.78 -25.74 -19.02
CA ARG A 381 3.45 -25.26 -18.63
C ARG A 381 3.57 -23.96 -17.88
N TYR A 382 2.69 -23.02 -18.18
CA TYR A 382 2.52 -21.75 -17.49
C TYR A 382 1.09 -21.68 -16.97
N HIS A 383 0.94 -21.57 -15.65
CA HIS A 383 -0.33 -21.69 -14.92
C HIS A 383 -1.15 -22.92 -15.35
N GLY A 384 -0.46 -24.06 -15.53
CA GLY A 384 -1.05 -25.33 -15.94
C GLY A 384 -1.28 -25.50 -17.45
N GLU A 385 -1.25 -24.41 -18.21
CA GLU A 385 -1.48 -24.43 -19.66
C GLU A 385 -0.17 -24.60 -20.46
N PRO A 386 -0.16 -25.40 -21.54
CA PRO A 386 1.01 -25.54 -22.40
C PRO A 386 1.46 -24.19 -22.97
N SER A 387 2.78 -23.94 -22.97
CA SER A 387 3.34 -22.74 -23.59
C SER A 387 4.58 -23.07 -24.43
N ALA A 388 4.70 -22.38 -25.56
CA ALA A 388 5.84 -22.49 -26.48
C ALA A 388 6.96 -21.48 -26.16
N MET A 389 7.10 -21.12 -24.88
CA MET A 389 8.14 -20.20 -24.42
C MET A 389 9.53 -20.68 -24.84
N ALA A 390 10.32 -19.74 -25.34
CA ALA A 390 11.72 -19.93 -25.67
C ALA A 390 12.55 -18.83 -24.99
N MET A 391 13.78 -19.18 -24.61
CA MET A 391 14.68 -18.26 -23.93
C MET A 391 16.14 -18.48 -24.32
N ASP A 392 16.91 -17.40 -24.28
CA ASP A 392 18.36 -17.41 -24.23
C ASP A 392 18.78 -17.54 -22.76
N VAL A 393 19.78 -18.39 -22.47
CA VAL A 393 20.26 -18.65 -21.11
C VAL A 393 21.76 -18.55 -21.05
N ALA A 394 22.28 -17.84 -20.05
CA ALA A 394 23.70 -17.83 -19.74
C ALA A 394 23.92 -18.15 -18.27
N VAL A 395 24.91 -18.98 -17.95
CA VAL A 395 25.24 -19.35 -16.57
C VAL A 395 26.71 -19.15 -16.26
N ALA A 396 27.01 -18.70 -15.05
CA ALA A 396 28.36 -18.61 -14.48
C ALA A 396 28.28 -18.92 -12.97
N ASN A 397 29.40 -19.22 -12.33
CA ASN A 397 29.45 -19.44 -10.88
C ASN A 397 30.26 -18.35 -10.17
N SER A 398 29.82 -17.98 -8.95
CA SER A 398 30.61 -17.20 -8.01
C SER A 398 30.66 -17.95 -6.68
N GLY A 399 31.79 -18.61 -6.42
CA GLY A 399 31.90 -19.58 -5.34
C GLY A 399 30.91 -20.74 -5.51
N ASP A 400 30.07 -20.98 -4.50
CA ASP A 400 29.10 -22.07 -4.50
C ASP A 400 27.76 -21.73 -5.17
N ILE A 401 27.52 -20.45 -5.51
CA ILE A 401 26.28 -19.98 -6.10
C ILE A 401 26.44 -19.85 -7.61
N GLN A 402 25.50 -20.42 -8.37
CA GLN A 402 25.38 -20.18 -9.80
C GLN A 402 24.56 -18.91 -10.05
N ILE A 403 25.00 -18.06 -10.96
CA ILE A 403 24.22 -16.94 -11.49
C ILE A 403 23.73 -17.37 -12.87
N GLU A 404 22.43 -17.28 -13.07
CA GLU A 404 21.76 -17.56 -14.33
C GLU A 404 21.13 -16.28 -14.88
N LEU A 405 21.35 -16.00 -16.15
CA LEU A 405 20.69 -14.94 -16.90
C LEU A 405 19.72 -15.59 -17.88
N ILE A 406 18.48 -15.08 -17.91
CA ILE A 406 17.41 -15.58 -18.77
C ILE A 406 16.85 -14.40 -19.57
N ALA A 407 16.88 -14.51 -20.89
CA ALA A 407 16.24 -13.55 -21.78
C ALA A 407 15.16 -14.26 -22.63
N PRO A 408 13.86 -13.97 -22.42
CA PRO A 408 12.80 -14.49 -23.27
C PRO A 408 13.00 -14.03 -24.71
N VAL A 409 12.93 -14.95 -25.68
CA VAL A 409 13.10 -14.63 -27.12
C VAL A 409 11.80 -14.63 -27.90
N ASN A 410 10.67 -14.88 -27.23
CA ASN A 410 9.33 -14.78 -27.79
C ASN A 410 8.30 -14.29 -26.75
N ASP A 411 7.10 -13.92 -27.22
CA ASP A 411 6.02 -13.40 -26.37
C ASP A 411 5.11 -14.51 -25.79
N ALA A 412 5.53 -15.78 -25.88
CA ALA A 412 4.71 -16.88 -25.39
C ALA A 412 4.53 -16.77 -23.84
N PRO A 413 3.38 -17.18 -23.29
CA PRO A 413 3.09 -17.04 -21.86
C PRO A 413 4.15 -17.68 -20.98
N SER A 414 4.69 -16.92 -20.04
CA SER A 414 5.68 -17.36 -19.05
C SER A 414 5.78 -16.35 -17.92
N MET A 415 6.27 -16.79 -16.77
CA MET A 415 6.54 -15.89 -15.64
C MET A 415 7.67 -14.90 -15.97
N TYR A 416 8.58 -15.23 -16.90
CA TYR A 416 9.61 -14.32 -17.36
C TYR A 416 9.02 -13.13 -18.13
N ARG A 417 8.09 -13.41 -19.05
CA ARG A 417 7.36 -12.37 -19.79
C ARG A 417 6.58 -11.47 -18.83
N ASP A 418 5.86 -12.05 -17.88
CA ASP A 418 5.05 -11.28 -16.93
C ASP A 418 5.93 -10.39 -16.05
N PHE A 419 7.08 -10.90 -15.61
CA PHE A 419 8.06 -10.13 -14.84
C PHE A 419 8.56 -8.90 -15.61
N LEU A 420 8.92 -9.08 -16.88
CA LEU A 420 9.33 -7.98 -17.76
C LEU A 420 8.17 -7.03 -18.10
N ALA A 421 6.95 -7.54 -18.32
CA ALA A 421 5.77 -6.74 -18.64
C ALA A 421 5.33 -5.85 -17.47
N ALA A 422 5.58 -6.30 -16.24
CA ALA A 422 5.39 -5.50 -15.02
C ALA A 422 6.43 -4.37 -14.86
N GLY A 423 7.36 -4.20 -15.81
CA GLY A 423 8.41 -3.19 -15.77
C GLY A 423 9.63 -3.58 -14.94
N ASN A 424 9.71 -4.83 -14.48
CA ASN A 424 10.86 -5.32 -13.72
C ASN A 424 11.97 -5.84 -14.66
N GLU A 425 13.19 -5.90 -14.13
CA GLU A 425 14.37 -6.50 -14.75
C GLU A 425 15.40 -6.81 -13.65
N GLY A 426 16.09 -7.95 -13.70
CA GLY A 426 17.05 -8.37 -12.67
C GLY A 426 16.65 -9.66 -11.95
N LEU A 427 17.04 -9.81 -10.67
CA LEU A 427 16.84 -11.04 -9.90
C LEU A 427 15.35 -11.38 -9.77
N GLN A 428 14.95 -12.51 -10.34
CA GLN A 428 13.56 -12.99 -10.37
C GLN A 428 13.35 -14.21 -9.47
N HIS A 429 14.36 -15.06 -9.29
CA HIS A 429 14.20 -16.25 -8.46
C HIS A 429 15.50 -16.69 -7.80
N PHE A 430 15.36 -17.44 -6.72
CA PHE A 430 16.42 -18.27 -6.16
C PHE A 430 16.02 -19.74 -6.29
N ALA A 431 16.95 -20.56 -6.75
CA ALA A 431 16.70 -21.97 -7.01
C ALA A 431 17.35 -22.86 -5.95
N TYR A 432 16.61 -23.90 -5.57
CA TYR A 432 17.07 -25.00 -4.74
C TYR A 432 17.18 -26.25 -5.59
N TRP A 433 18.34 -26.90 -5.54
CA TRP A 433 18.57 -28.15 -6.26
C TRP A 433 18.36 -29.33 -5.33
N ASN A 434 17.63 -30.35 -5.80
CA ASN A 434 17.32 -31.51 -4.98
C ASN A 434 17.36 -32.81 -5.78
N ASP A 435 18.06 -33.81 -5.25
CA ASP A 435 18.17 -35.16 -5.84
C ASP A 435 16.87 -35.97 -5.69
N ASN A 436 15.96 -35.54 -4.82
CA ASN A 436 14.61 -36.09 -4.64
C ASN A 436 13.55 -35.04 -4.97
N TYR A 437 13.58 -34.55 -6.21
CA TYR A 437 12.69 -33.51 -6.71
C TYR A 437 11.22 -33.77 -6.40
N GLN A 438 10.72 -35.01 -6.60
CA GLN A 438 9.30 -35.29 -6.44
C GLN A 438 8.84 -35.15 -4.98
N ASP A 439 9.62 -35.65 -4.01
CA ASP A 439 9.32 -35.45 -2.58
C ASP A 439 9.31 -33.96 -2.22
N LEU A 440 10.29 -33.19 -2.72
CA LEU A 440 10.35 -31.76 -2.46
C LEU A 440 9.16 -31.01 -3.08
N TYR A 441 8.78 -31.36 -4.31
CA TYR A 441 7.63 -30.83 -5.03
C TYR A 441 6.34 -31.11 -4.25
N ASP A 442 6.07 -32.37 -3.90
CA ASP A 442 4.87 -32.79 -3.18
C ASP A 442 4.77 -32.11 -1.81
N ARG A 443 5.91 -31.98 -1.11
CA ARG A 443 5.99 -31.26 0.17
C ARG A 443 5.76 -29.77 0.02
N ALA A 444 6.25 -29.14 -1.04
CA ALA A 444 6.00 -27.73 -1.31
C ALA A 444 4.50 -27.50 -1.55
N LEU A 445 3.84 -28.34 -2.36
CA LEU A 445 2.40 -28.26 -2.54
C LEU A 445 1.62 -28.50 -1.24
N ALA A 446 2.01 -29.51 -0.46
CA ALA A 446 1.39 -29.78 0.84
C ALA A 446 1.59 -28.63 1.85
N ALA A 447 2.67 -27.85 1.70
CA ALA A 447 2.95 -26.65 2.48
C ALA A 447 2.19 -25.39 1.99
N GLY A 448 1.40 -25.51 0.91
CA GLY A 448 0.58 -24.42 0.39
C GLY A 448 1.22 -23.60 -0.73
N PHE A 449 2.37 -24.03 -1.28
CA PHE A 449 2.94 -23.40 -2.47
C PHE A 449 2.11 -23.73 -3.72
N THR A 450 2.07 -22.80 -4.67
CA THR A 450 1.39 -22.97 -5.96
C THR A 450 2.38 -22.91 -7.12
N VAL A 451 2.23 -23.77 -8.12
CA VAL A 451 3.11 -23.78 -9.31
C VAL A 451 2.66 -22.71 -10.29
N GLY A 452 3.56 -21.77 -10.59
CA GLY A 452 3.35 -20.73 -11.59
C GLY A 452 3.81 -21.16 -13.00
N GLN A 453 4.96 -21.83 -13.10
CA GLN A 453 5.40 -22.50 -14.32
C GLN A 453 6.27 -23.71 -14.00
N GLU A 454 6.33 -24.68 -14.91
CA GLU A 454 7.16 -25.88 -14.76
C GLU A 454 7.53 -26.45 -16.13
N GLY A 455 8.60 -27.25 -16.19
CA GLY A 455 9.05 -27.87 -17.42
C GLY A 455 10.29 -28.73 -17.23
N GLU A 456 10.91 -29.11 -18.33
CA GLU A 456 12.06 -30.00 -18.37
C GLU A 456 13.17 -29.44 -19.28
N ILE A 457 14.41 -29.43 -18.81
CA ILE A 457 15.60 -29.11 -19.61
C ILE A 457 16.54 -30.31 -19.53
N GLY A 458 16.87 -30.91 -20.68
CA GLY A 458 17.73 -32.11 -20.70
C GLY A 458 16.99 -33.43 -20.44
N GLY A 459 15.66 -33.43 -20.50
CA GLY A 459 14.81 -34.62 -20.38
C GLY A 459 14.20 -34.83 -18.98
N PRO A 460 13.66 -36.03 -18.70
CA PRO A 460 12.81 -36.30 -17.52
C PRO A 460 13.49 -36.11 -16.15
N THR A 461 14.82 -36.05 -16.10
CA THR A 461 15.61 -35.84 -14.88
C THR A 461 16.11 -34.40 -14.72
N GLY A 462 15.75 -33.50 -15.64
CA GLY A 462 16.07 -32.06 -15.57
C GLY A 462 14.81 -31.22 -15.39
N ARG A 463 13.88 -31.70 -14.56
CA ARG A 463 12.63 -31.02 -14.22
C ARG A 463 12.89 -29.78 -13.38
N PHE A 464 12.04 -28.77 -13.54
CA PHE A 464 12.02 -27.61 -12.69
C PHE A 464 10.58 -27.12 -12.48
N ALA A 465 10.33 -26.46 -11.35
CA ALA A 465 9.08 -25.78 -11.07
C ALA A 465 9.32 -24.48 -10.32
N TYR A 466 8.59 -23.45 -10.74
CA TYR A 466 8.59 -22.12 -10.15
C TYR A 466 7.35 -22.00 -9.29
N LEU A 467 7.56 -21.79 -7.99
CA LEU A 467 6.52 -21.68 -7.00
C LEU A 467 6.16 -20.20 -6.84
N GLN A 468 4.92 -19.84 -7.20
CA GLN A 468 4.40 -18.48 -7.30
C GLN A 468 4.24 -17.77 -5.95
N THR A 469 4.41 -18.47 -4.83
CA THR A 469 4.22 -17.90 -3.50
C THR A 469 5.35 -16.91 -3.18
N GLU A 470 5.16 -15.64 -3.57
CA GLU A 470 6.09 -14.54 -3.32
C GLU A 470 6.13 -14.19 -1.83
N HIS A 471 7.00 -14.86 -1.09
CA HIS A 471 7.32 -14.50 0.28
C HIS A 471 8.33 -13.35 0.37
N HIS A 472 9.10 -13.15 -0.70
CA HIS A 472 9.93 -11.97 -0.91
C HIS A 472 9.47 -11.29 -2.21
N PRO A 473 9.20 -9.98 -2.19
CA PRO A 473 8.59 -9.34 -3.33
C PRO A 473 9.40 -9.52 -4.63
N GLY A 474 8.72 -9.85 -5.75
CA GLY A 474 9.33 -9.97 -7.07
C GLY A 474 10.33 -11.13 -7.19
N THR A 475 10.38 -12.00 -6.17
CA THR A 475 11.24 -13.17 -6.16
C THR A 475 10.41 -14.42 -5.93
N VAL A 476 10.52 -15.39 -6.84
CA VAL A 476 9.87 -16.68 -6.73
C VAL A 476 10.87 -17.77 -6.35
N VAL A 477 10.35 -18.89 -5.86
CA VAL A 477 11.19 -20.05 -5.53
C VAL A 477 11.23 -20.97 -6.75
N GLU A 478 12.43 -21.28 -7.24
CA GLU A 478 12.60 -22.42 -8.15
C GLU A 478 13.02 -23.66 -7.35
N ILE A 479 12.42 -24.81 -7.69
CA ILE A 479 12.98 -26.12 -7.37
C ILE A 479 13.42 -26.79 -8.66
N SER A 480 14.64 -27.32 -8.69
CA SER A 480 15.17 -28.04 -9.87
C SER A 480 15.67 -29.42 -9.47
N ASP A 481 15.37 -30.39 -10.33
CA ASP A 481 15.95 -31.72 -10.32
C ASP A 481 17.40 -31.63 -10.79
N LEU A 482 18.34 -32.15 -9.99
CA LEU A 482 19.77 -32.18 -10.32
C LEU A 482 20.17 -33.55 -10.91
N GLY A 483 19.22 -34.39 -11.31
CA GLY A 483 19.48 -35.69 -11.88
C GLY A 483 20.19 -35.66 -13.25
N GLY A 484 20.94 -36.72 -13.54
CA GLY A 484 21.51 -36.97 -14.88
C GLY A 484 22.68 -36.06 -15.27
N THR A 485 22.74 -35.67 -16.55
CA THR A 485 23.88 -34.92 -17.13
C THR A 485 23.96 -33.47 -16.65
N LYS A 486 22.84 -32.89 -16.17
CA LYS A 486 22.76 -31.52 -15.66
C LYS A 486 23.76 -31.28 -14.51
N LYS A 487 23.86 -32.22 -13.58
CA LYS A 487 24.83 -32.15 -12.47
C LYS A 487 26.27 -32.03 -12.96
N PHE A 488 26.65 -32.88 -13.90
CA PHE A 488 28.02 -32.90 -14.44
C PHE A 488 28.37 -31.58 -15.12
N VAL A 489 27.46 -31.04 -15.94
CA VAL A 489 27.65 -29.75 -16.62
C VAL A 489 27.82 -28.63 -15.60
N PHE A 490 26.99 -28.59 -14.55
CA PHE A 490 27.08 -27.56 -13.51
C PHE A 490 28.35 -27.68 -12.66
N ASP A 491 28.79 -28.88 -12.33
CA ASP A 491 30.07 -29.10 -11.64
C ASP A 491 31.25 -28.60 -12.48
N LEU A 492 31.20 -28.78 -13.80
CA LEU A 492 32.23 -28.30 -14.73
C LEU A 492 32.24 -26.77 -14.86
N ILE A 493 31.08 -26.14 -14.98
CA ILE A 493 30.94 -24.67 -14.99
C ILE A 493 31.51 -24.07 -13.71
N LYS A 494 31.18 -24.68 -12.56
CA LYS A 494 31.71 -24.25 -11.26
C LYS A 494 33.23 -24.38 -11.18
N ALA A 495 33.80 -25.48 -11.69
CA ALA A 495 35.23 -25.66 -11.73
C ALA A 495 35.92 -24.61 -12.61
N ALA A 496 35.36 -24.31 -13.79
CA ALA A 496 35.88 -23.29 -14.69
C ALA A 496 35.90 -21.89 -14.04
N ALA A 497 34.80 -21.52 -13.36
CA ALA A 497 34.70 -20.24 -12.67
C ALA A 497 35.69 -20.10 -11.50
N ALA A 498 36.00 -21.19 -10.80
CA ALA A 498 36.89 -21.15 -9.62
C ALA A 498 38.33 -20.75 -9.94
N SER A 499 38.78 -20.97 -11.19
CA SER A 499 40.14 -20.66 -11.65
C SER A 499 40.16 -19.63 -12.79
N TRP A 500 39.04 -18.96 -13.04
CA TRP A 500 38.94 -18.01 -14.15
C TRP A 500 39.85 -16.79 -13.95
N ASP A 501 40.64 -16.46 -14.97
CA ASP A 501 41.62 -15.38 -14.93
C ASP A 501 41.18 -14.12 -15.68
N GLY A 502 39.94 -14.11 -16.18
CA GLY A 502 39.38 -13.03 -16.99
C GLY A 502 39.49 -13.25 -18.51
N SER A 503 40.21 -14.27 -18.98
CA SER A 503 40.30 -14.61 -20.40
C SER A 503 39.06 -15.36 -20.90
N GLU A 504 38.74 -15.23 -22.19
CA GLU A 504 37.59 -15.89 -22.84
C GLU A 504 36.29 -15.82 -22.01
N PRO A 505 35.77 -14.61 -21.73
CA PRO A 505 34.71 -14.40 -20.73
C PRO A 505 33.36 -15.03 -21.09
N ILE A 506 33.15 -15.44 -22.34
CA ILE A 506 31.89 -15.99 -22.85
C ILE A 506 32.18 -17.19 -23.76
N HIS A 507 31.68 -18.36 -23.39
CA HIS A 507 31.69 -19.58 -24.17
C HIS A 507 30.28 -19.88 -24.70
N HIS A 508 30.12 -19.93 -26.02
CA HIS A 508 28.86 -20.37 -26.62
C HIS A 508 28.79 -21.89 -26.64
N ILE A 509 27.73 -22.48 -26.07
CA ILE A 509 27.55 -23.94 -26.07
C ILE A 509 26.26 -24.35 -26.79
N ASP A 510 26.29 -25.51 -27.41
CA ASP A 510 25.14 -26.18 -28.02
C ASP A 510 24.16 -26.65 -26.93
N ALA A 511 22.87 -26.37 -27.12
CA ALA A 511 21.80 -26.84 -26.26
C ALA A 511 21.74 -28.37 -26.14
N ALA A 512 22.27 -29.12 -27.13
CA ALA A 512 22.39 -30.57 -27.10
C ALA A 512 23.26 -31.08 -25.92
N LEU A 513 24.13 -30.24 -25.36
CA LEU A 513 24.89 -30.53 -24.14
C LEU A 513 23.96 -30.89 -22.97
N LEU A 514 22.83 -30.21 -22.84
CA LEU A 514 21.91 -30.39 -21.73
C LEU A 514 21.20 -31.75 -21.77
N SER A 515 21.07 -32.33 -22.97
CA SER A 515 20.61 -33.71 -23.17
C SER A 515 21.69 -34.79 -23.02
N GLY A 516 22.94 -34.38 -22.76
CA GLY A 516 24.09 -35.27 -22.64
C GLY A 516 24.59 -35.84 -23.97
N ASP A 517 24.49 -35.08 -25.06
CA ASP A 517 25.09 -35.48 -26.34
C ASP A 517 26.62 -35.64 -26.21
N PRO A 518 27.19 -36.81 -26.53
CA PRO A 518 28.62 -37.06 -26.33
C PRO A 518 29.55 -36.08 -27.07
N ALA A 519 29.17 -35.61 -28.27
CA ALA A 519 30.01 -34.69 -29.03
C ALA A 519 29.98 -33.28 -28.43
N ALA A 520 28.82 -32.83 -27.94
CA ALA A 520 28.70 -31.59 -27.18
C ALA A 520 29.48 -31.65 -25.86
N MET A 521 29.44 -32.79 -25.15
CA MET A 521 30.18 -33.02 -23.91
C MET A 521 31.70 -32.97 -24.11
N ASP A 522 32.21 -33.54 -25.21
CA ASP A 522 33.64 -33.51 -25.53
C ASP A 522 34.08 -32.11 -25.97
N ALA A 523 33.27 -31.40 -26.77
CA ALA A 523 33.54 -30.02 -27.15
C ALA A 523 33.63 -29.06 -25.94
N MET A 524 32.78 -29.27 -24.91
CA MET A 524 32.82 -28.46 -23.69
C MET A 524 34.08 -28.73 -22.86
N LYS A 525 34.55 -29.98 -22.78
CA LYS A 525 35.81 -30.30 -22.09
C LYS A 525 36.99 -29.67 -22.82
N ASP A 526 37.05 -29.83 -24.14
CA ASP A 526 38.14 -29.26 -24.95
C ASP A 526 38.20 -27.72 -24.83
N ALA A 527 37.05 -27.05 -24.71
CA ALA A 527 36.96 -25.60 -24.52
C ALA A 527 37.43 -25.12 -23.14
N LEU A 528 37.47 -25.99 -22.13
CA LEU A 528 37.80 -25.65 -20.75
C LEU A 528 39.19 -26.11 -20.30
N GLY A 529 39.91 -26.85 -21.16
CA GLY A 529 41.24 -27.38 -20.88
C GLY A 529 41.23 -28.57 -19.94
#